data_AF-B7PQQ2-F1
#
_entry.id   AF-B7PQQ2-F1
#
_cell.length_a   1.000
_cell.length_b   1.000
_cell.length_c   1.000
_cell.angle_alpha   90.00
_cell.angle_beta   90.00
_cell.angle_gamma   90.00
#
_symmetry.space_group_name_H-M   'P 1'
#
loop_
_entity.id
_entity.type
_entity.pdbx_description
1 polymer ?
#
loop_
_entity_poly.entity_id
_entity_poly.type
_entity_poly.pdbx_seq_one_letter_code
_entity_poly.pdbx_strand_id
1 'polypeptide(L)'
;MHKTGTTLEHVVKISVAGSTLTESLALKAGAVFRNLISFRSVYALTESGGIVVAPPQREINYTDLGFPAPMVEVKVNEAAK
;
A
#
# COMPACT_ATOMS: atom_id res chain seq x y z
N MET A 1 -18.13 -11.71 -13.78
CA MET A 1 -16.84 -11.80 -13.06
C MET A 1 -16.42 -13.27 -13.05
N HIS A 2 -15.49 -13.67 -13.92
CA HIS A 2 -15.05 -15.06 -14.05
C HIS A 2 -14.21 -15.42 -12.81
N LYS A 3 -14.71 -16.30 -11.95
CA LYS A 3 -13.96 -16.83 -10.79
C LYS A 3 -13.04 -17.94 -11.29
N THR A 4 -11.80 -17.63 -11.63
CA THR A 4 -10.73 -18.63 -11.71
C THR A 4 -10.48 -19.12 -10.28
N GLY A 5 -11.02 -20.29 -9.94
CA GLY A 5 -11.19 -20.82 -8.58
C GLY A 5 -9.92 -21.21 -7.83
N THR A 6 -8.80 -20.52 -8.03
CA THR A 6 -7.56 -20.76 -7.29
C THR A 6 -7.47 -19.81 -6.11
N THR A 7 -7.57 -20.35 -4.90
CA THR A 7 -7.26 -19.61 -3.67
C THR A 7 -5.75 -19.42 -3.55
N LEU A 8 -5.31 -18.18 -3.32
CA LEU A 8 -3.89 -17.87 -3.12
C LEU A 8 -3.56 -17.86 -1.62
N GLU A 9 -3.54 -19.03 -1.00
CA GLU A 9 -3.44 -19.18 0.46
C GLU A 9 -2.12 -18.70 1.04
N HIS A 10 -1.06 -18.67 0.24
CA HIS A 10 0.27 -18.20 0.63
C HIS A 10 0.47 -16.69 0.41
N VAL A 11 -0.50 -15.99 -0.20
CA VAL A 11 -0.43 -14.54 -0.35
C VAL A 11 -0.80 -13.90 0.98
N VAL A 12 0.25 -13.53 1.71
CA VAL A 12 0.13 -12.94 3.06
C VAL A 12 0.47 -11.45 3.08
N LYS A 13 1.17 -10.94 2.05
CA LYS A 13 1.57 -9.53 1.95
C LYS A 13 1.26 -8.97 0.57
N ILE A 14 0.60 -7.83 0.51
CA ILE A 14 0.32 -7.10 -0.73
C ILE A 14 0.70 -5.64 -0.52
N SER A 15 1.39 -5.05 -1.50
CA SER A 15 1.75 -3.63 -1.52
C SER A 15 1.18 -2.97 -2.77
N VAL A 16 0.60 -1.79 -2.63
CA VAL A 16 0.01 -0.99 -3.70
C VAL A 16 0.78 0.31 -3.81
N ALA A 17 1.14 0.73 -5.03
CA ALA A 17 1.86 1.97 -5.29
C ALA A 17 1.36 2.62 -6.58
N GLY A 18 1.74 3.88 -6.81
CA GLY A 18 1.41 4.63 -8.03
C GLY A 18 -0.03 5.14 -8.12
N SER A 19 -0.88 4.82 -7.15
CA SER A 19 -2.23 5.38 -7.00
C SER A 19 -2.72 5.27 -5.56
N THR A 20 -3.83 5.94 -5.25
CA THR A 20 -4.44 5.95 -3.92
C THR A 20 -5.07 4.59 -3.61
N LEU A 21 -4.72 4.03 -2.45
CA LEU A 21 -5.41 2.88 -1.92
C LEU A 21 -6.72 3.33 -1.25
N THR A 22 -7.86 2.80 -1.73
CA THR A 22 -9.16 3.09 -1.12
C THR A 22 -9.58 2.02 -0.12
N GLU A 23 -10.39 2.40 0.87
CA GLU A 23 -11.01 1.47 1.82
C GLU A 23 -11.77 0.35 1.11
N SER A 24 -12.52 0.69 0.05
CA SER A 24 -13.29 -0.29 -0.72
C SER A 24 -12.40 -1.39 -1.33
N LEU A 25 -11.17 -1.05 -1.74
CA LEU A 25 -10.20 -2.00 -2.27
C LEU A 25 -9.58 -2.82 -1.14
N ALA A 26 -9.31 -2.23 0.02
CA ALA A 26 -8.82 -2.93 1.20
C ALA A 26 -9.79 -4.00 1.70
N LEU A 27 -11.08 -3.66 1.80
CA LEU A 27 -12.11 -4.62 2.19
C LEU A 27 -12.22 -5.77 1.19
N LYS A 28 -12.20 -5.47 -0.12
CA LYS A 28 -12.22 -6.50 -1.18
C LYS A 28 -10.97 -7.38 -1.14
N ALA A 29 -9.79 -6.80 -0.95
CA ALA A 29 -8.54 -7.54 -0.84
C ALA A 29 -8.55 -8.47 0.38
N GLY A 30 -8.99 -8.01 1.55
CA GLY A 30 -9.12 -8.84 2.75
C GLY A 30 -10.13 -9.99 2.59
N ALA A 31 -11.22 -9.78 1.84
CA ALA A 31 -12.19 -10.83 1.56
C ALA A 31 -11.66 -11.91 0.58
N VAL A 32 -10.80 -11.52 -0.36
CA VAL A 32 -10.20 -12.44 -1.35
C VAL A 32 -9.00 -13.18 -0.78
N PHE A 33 -8.12 -12.47 -0.06
CA PHE A 33 -6.88 -12.98 0.52
C PHE A 33 -7.05 -13.21 2.03
N ARG A 34 -7.55 -14.39 2.40
CA ARG A 34 -7.94 -14.70 3.79
C ARG A 34 -6.78 -14.69 4.80
N ASN A 35 -5.55 -14.90 4.34
CA ASN A 35 -4.34 -14.97 5.18
C ASN A 35 -3.52 -13.67 5.12
N LEU A 36 -4.12 -12.56 4.68
CA LEU A 36 -3.42 -11.30 4.53
C LEU A 36 -3.01 -10.76 5.90
N ILE A 37 -1.71 -10.70 6.15
CA ILE A 37 -1.12 -10.08 7.36
C ILE A 37 -0.63 -8.66 7.10
N SER A 38 -0.47 -8.29 5.82
CA SER A 38 -0.09 -6.94 5.44
C SER A 38 -0.73 -6.52 4.15
N PHE A 39 -1.34 -5.35 4.20
CA PHE A 39 -1.84 -4.66 3.03
C PHE A 39 -1.57 -3.18 3.18
N ARG A 40 -0.75 -2.65 2.28
CA ARG A 40 -0.18 -1.32 2.45
C ARG A 40 -0.16 -0.51 1.17
N SER A 41 -0.37 0.79 1.32
CA SER A 41 -0.07 1.77 0.29
C SER A 41 1.36 2.27 0.46
N VAL A 42 2.08 2.38 -0.64
CA VAL A 42 3.45 2.88 -0.71
C VAL A 42 3.45 4.08 -1.63
N TYR A 43 4.06 5.17 -1.17
CA TYR A 43 4.19 6.37 -1.98
C TYR A 43 5.53 6.36 -2.74
N ALA A 44 5.43 6.46 -4.06
CA ALA A 44 6.54 6.51 -4.98
C ALA A 44 6.11 7.29 -6.23
N LEU A 45 7.05 8.03 -6.82
CA LEU A 45 6.89 8.69 -8.11
C LEU A 45 7.95 8.15 -9.06
N THR A 46 7.74 8.33 -10.37
CA THR A 46 8.78 7.98 -11.35
C THR A 46 10.03 8.84 -11.11
N GLU A 47 9.82 10.12 -10.81
CA GLU A 47 10.84 11.13 -10.57
C GLU A 47 11.63 10.90 -9.27
N SER A 48 11.08 10.17 -8.31
CA SER A 48 11.79 9.82 -7.06
C SER A 48 12.74 8.63 -7.23
N GLY A 49 12.72 7.94 -8.37
CA GLY A 49 13.60 6.79 -8.64
C GLY A 49 13.40 5.59 -7.70
N GLY A 50 12.34 5.59 -6.91
CA GLY A 50 12.11 4.61 -5.86
C GLY A 50 11.01 5.01 -4.87
N ILE A 51 10.87 4.18 -3.83
CA ILE A 51 9.89 4.38 -2.76
C ILE A 51 10.32 5.54 -1.86
N VAL A 52 9.41 6.49 -1.64
CA VAL A 52 9.63 7.66 -0.78
C VAL A 52 9.11 7.40 0.64
N VAL A 53 7.90 6.83 0.76
CA VAL A 53 7.25 6.54 2.04
C VAL A 53 6.62 5.15 2.01
N ALA A 54 6.83 4.37 3.06
CA ALA A 54 6.19 3.06 3.21
C ALA A 54 5.84 2.74 4.67
N PRO A 55 4.72 2.04 4.92
CA PRO A 55 4.36 1.59 6.25
C PRO A 55 5.01 0.24 6.61
N PRO A 56 5.01 -0.13 7.90
CA PRO A 56 5.58 -1.39 8.39
C PRO A 56 5.04 -2.63 7.67
N GLN A 57 5.86 -3.69 7.59
CA GLN A 57 5.56 -4.90 6.80
C GLN A 57 4.53 -5.89 7.41
N ARG A 58 3.90 -5.55 8.54
CA ARG A 58 2.99 -6.45 9.28
C ARG A 58 1.72 -5.75 9.74
N GLU A 59 1.24 -4.84 8.91
CA GLU A 59 0.01 -4.09 9.18
C GLU A 59 -0.84 -4.02 7.92
N ILE A 60 -2.17 -4.03 8.14
CA ILE A 60 -3.17 -3.68 7.13
C ILE A 60 -3.51 -2.22 7.39
N ASN A 61 -2.92 -1.33 6.61
CA ASN A 61 -3.10 0.10 6.76
C ASN A 61 -3.33 0.74 5.38
N TYR A 62 -4.53 1.29 5.22
CA TYR A 62 -4.98 1.92 3.98
C TYR A 62 -5.20 3.43 4.13
N THR A 63 -5.00 3.98 5.33
CA THR A 63 -5.17 5.41 5.64
C THR A 63 -3.86 6.13 5.85
N ASP A 64 -2.81 5.40 6.24
CA ASP A 64 -1.48 5.92 6.52
C ASP A 64 -0.46 5.38 5.50
N LEU A 65 0.43 6.26 5.05
CA LEU A 65 1.55 5.95 4.16
C LEU A 65 2.81 5.53 4.93
N GLY A 66 2.86 5.74 6.24
CA GLY A 66 3.93 5.32 7.12
C GLY A 66 5.11 6.31 7.14
N PHE A 67 6.33 5.75 7.11
CA PHE A 67 7.55 6.50 7.38
C PHE A 67 8.39 6.69 6.12
N PRO A 68 9.18 7.78 6.02
CA PRO A 68 10.15 7.95 4.95
C PRO A 68 11.09 6.75 4.83
N ALA A 69 11.43 6.40 3.60
CA ALA A 69 12.45 5.39 3.32
C ALA A 69 13.83 5.84 3.86
N PRO A 70 14.77 4.91 4.10
CA PRO A 70 16.12 5.27 4.49
C PRO A 70 16.73 6.30 3.53
N MET A 71 17.39 7.32 4.09
CA MET A 71 18.01 8.43 3.34
C MET A 71 17.02 9.37 2.63
N VAL A 72 15.71 9.27 2.90
CA VAL A 72 14.68 10.19 2.38
C VAL A 72 14.21 11.12 3.49
N GLU A 73 14.13 12.42 3.18
CA GLU A 73 13.48 13.42 4.02
C GLU A 73 12.19 13.89 3.35
N VAL A 74 11.10 13.96 4.12
CA VAL A 74 9.79 14.41 3.63
C VAL A 74 9.35 15.61 4.46
N LYS A 75 8.92 16.66 3.78
CA LYS A 75 8.37 17.88 4.39
C LYS A 75 7.06 18.25 3.73
N VAL A 76 6.06 18.62 4.54
CA VAL A 76 4.82 19.23 4.05
C VAL A 76 4.96 20.74 4.13
N ASN A 77 4.72 21.42 3.01
CA ASN A 77 4.68 22.88 2.94
C ASN A 77 3.25 23.33 2.60
N GLU A 78 2.89 24.55 3.00
CA GLU A 78 1.63 25.17 2.59
C GLU A 78 1.63 25.40 1.07
N ALA A 79 0.50 25.13 0.42
CA ALA A 79 0.37 25.36 -1.02
C ALA A 79 0.32 26.87 -1.31
N ALA A 80 1.08 27.32 -2.31
CA ALA A 80 0.97 28.68 -2.80
C ALA A 80 -0.43 28.92 -3.38
N LYS A 81 -1.05 30.04 -3.00
CA LYS A 81 -2.44 30.40 -3.32
C LYS A 81 -2.62 30.81 -4.79
#